data_AF-A0A8H5UC97-F1
#
_entry.id   AF-A0A8H5UC97-F1
#
_cell.length_a   1.000
_cell.length_b   1.000
_cell.length_c   1.000
_cell.angle_alpha   90.00
_cell.angle_beta   90.00
_cell.angle_gamma   90.00
#
_symmetry.space_group_name_H-M   'P 1'
#
loop_
_entity.id
_entity.type
_entity.pdbx_description
1 polymer ?
#
loop_
_entity_poly.entity_id
_entity_poly.type
_entity_poly.pdbx_seq_one_letter_code
_entity_poly.pdbx_strand_id
1 'polypeptide(L)'
;MHIPPLLFSILGVVSIAAAIPSRVPKLVRLIPTLQKLDANADEDSLRYQPVLYSGKNNCSHAAAIYKNGTINPGITPYAGCHDKPRRDGANVYTRKRCNNGWCAYMYEYYFEASKFLGLGLREPKWEHVVVFVKNNAIQHVAASAKGEYIRSDKPLLQDSHPMMVYQQIIFLPTQGFQFAEKKHVEMVKKGRAKWYMGDLVGWHGFPSPELRKKLSTHDFGKAKFHLADEPFAKTLEEAAGKNVPGFNCQMDETPDMPEEKQKEKVKSQEKYEVQENEQKSENIEEKDSNKKFDINEKQNKQEKKEEYKEEEKKKFDIKEKEEEKKFDIEENVKDKEEDKKGDEKEDEKQFDIKKQKDEDK
;
A
#
# COMPACT_ATOMS: atom_id res chain seq x y z
N MET A 1 66.52 -75.64 31.86
CA MET A 1 65.05 -75.58 31.59
C MET A 1 64.73 -74.13 31.24
N HIS A 2 64.66 -73.81 29.95
CA HIS A 2 63.41 -73.60 29.17
C HIS A 2 62.74 -72.22 29.40
N ILE A 3 62.71 -71.46 28.29
CA ILE A 3 62.13 -70.16 27.90
C ILE A 3 60.62 -70.08 28.29
N PRO A 4 59.98 -68.92 28.63
CA PRO A 4 59.83 -67.80 27.68
C PRO A 4 59.77 -66.33 28.18
N PRO A 5 59.93 -65.38 27.23
CA PRO A 5 59.77 -63.94 27.44
C PRO A 5 58.29 -63.53 27.42
N LEU A 6 57.91 -62.60 28.30
CA LEU A 6 56.59 -61.99 28.32
C LEU A 6 56.51 -60.83 27.32
N LEU A 7 55.59 -61.07 26.39
CA LEU A 7 55.03 -60.27 25.31
C LEU A 7 54.88 -58.75 25.54
N PHE A 8 55.14 -58.03 24.46
CA PHE A 8 54.64 -56.68 24.16
C PHE A 8 53.11 -56.58 24.35
N SER A 9 52.65 -55.56 25.07
CA SER A 9 51.29 -55.05 24.95
C SER A 9 51.34 -53.59 24.50
N ILE A 10 51.21 -53.39 23.18
CA ILE A 10 50.92 -52.09 22.57
C ILE A 10 49.44 -51.81 22.86
N LEU A 11 49.15 -50.80 23.69
CA LEU A 11 47.81 -50.23 23.79
C LEU A 11 47.50 -49.49 22.48
N GLY A 12 46.84 -50.17 21.55
CA GLY A 12 46.17 -49.53 20.42
C GLY A 12 44.89 -48.87 20.91
N VAL A 13 44.89 -47.55 21.06
CA VAL A 13 43.66 -46.77 21.26
C VAL A 13 42.94 -46.71 19.91
N VAL A 14 41.98 -47.61 19.69
CA VAL A 14 41.04 -47.50 18.57
C VAL A 14 40.03 -46.41 18.93
N SER A 15 40.28 -45.18 18.51
CA SER A 15 39.26 -44.12 18.50
C SER A 15 38.21 -44.47 17.45
N ILE A 16 37.11 -45.09 17.88
CA ILE A 16 35.90 -45.15 17.07
C ILE A 16 35.30 -43.74 17.09
N ALA A 17 35.67 -42.93 16.10
CA ALA A 17 34.92 -41.72 15.77
C ALA A 17 33.55 -42.16 15.23
N ALA A 18 32.58 -42.30 16.13
CA ALA A 18 31.18 -42.43 15.74
C ALA A 18 30.77 -41.10 15.08
N ALA A 19 30.89 -41.02 13.76
CA ALA A 19 30.27 -39.97 12.97
C ALA A 19 28.76 -40.15 13.10
N ILE A 20 28.17 -39.53 14.11
CA ILE A 20 26.73 -39.33 14.17
C ILE A 20 26.43 -38.33 13.06
N PRO A 21 25.78 -38.71 11.94
CA PRO A 21 25.33 -37.71 11.00
C PRO A 21 24.32 -36.86 11.74
N SER A 22 24.71 -35.64 12.10
CA SER A 22 23.81 -34.59 12.52
C SER A 22 22.89 -34.28 11.34
N ARG A 23 21.87 -35.11 11.13
CA ARG A 23 20.68 -34.72 10.40
C ARG A 23 19.98 -33.71 11.28
N VAL A 24 20.50 -32.49 11.29
CA VAL A 24 19.67 -31.32 11.55
C VAL A 24 18.70 -31.36 10.37
N PRO A 25 17.41 -31.72 10.57
CA PRO A 25 16.47 -31.49 9.49
C PRO A 25 16.60 -30.00 9.20
N LYS A 26 16.97 -29.65 7.95
CA LYS A 26 16.68 -28.32 7.46
C LYS A 26 15.19 -28.19 7.69
N LEU A 27 14.81 -27.45 8.74
CA LEU A 27 13.48 -26.92 8.88
C LEU A 27 13.39 -25.89 7.75
N VAL A 28 13.26 -26.38 6.51
CA VAL A 28 12.65 -25.61 5.45
C VAL A 28 11.28 -25.35 6.04
N ARG A 29 11.12 -24.14 6.55
CA ARG A 29 9.82 -23.61 6.93
C ARG A 29 8.99 -23.82 5.66
N LEU A 30 8.18 -24.89 5.65
CA LEU A 30 7.05 -25.01 4.75
C LEU A 30 6.15 -23.86 5.14
N ILE A 31 6.47 -22.66 4.65
CA ILE A 31 5.45 -21.70 4.33
C ILE A 31 4.75 -22.41 3.17
N PRO A 32 3.57 -23.04 3.37
CA PRO A 32 2.79 -23.53 2.24
C PRO A 32 2.81 -22.39 1.23
N THR A 33 3.21 -22.63 -0.02
CA THR A 33 3.41 -21.55 -0.98
C THR A 33 2.10 -20.77 -1.08
N LEU A 34 2.03 -19.65 -0.35
CA LEU A 34 0.84 -18.84 -0.17
C LEU A 34 0.70 -18.05 -1.47
N GLN A 35 0.21 -18.73 -2.49
CA GLN A 35 0.06 -18.20 -3.84
C GLN A 35 -1.21 -17.37 -3.89
N LYS A 36 -1.05 -16.08 -4.21
CA LYS A 36 -2.16 -15.18 -4.54
C LYS A 36 -3.02 -15.76 -5.66
N LEU A 37 -4.26 -15.29 -5.76
CA LEU A 37 -5.10 -15.60 -6.91
C LEU A 37 -4.53 -14.92 -8.16
N ASP A 38 -4.76 -15.52 -9.33
CA ASP A 38 -4.40 -14.89 -10.60
C ASP A 38 -5.30 -13.68 -10.85
N ALA A 39 -4.75 -12.63 -11.45
CA ALA A 39 -5.54 -11.49 -11.90
C ALA A 39 -6.61 -11.96 -12.89
N ASN A 40 -7.86 -11.63 -12.61
CA ASN A 40 -9.01 -11.98 -13.43
C ASN A 40 -10.14 -11.01 -13.14
N ALA A 41 -10.15 -9.89 -13.84
CA ALA A 41 -11.17 -8.85 -13.74
C ALA A 41 -11.57 -8.39 -15.14
N ASP A 42 -12.80 -7.89 -15.29
CA ASP A 42 -13.26 -7.33 -16.55
C ASP A 42 -12.50 -6.05 -16.92
N GLU A 43 -12.54 -5.69 -18.20
CA GLU A 43 -11.76 -4.58 -18.75
C GLU A 43 -12.03 -3.25 -18.04
N ASP A 44 -13.29 -2.92 -17.76
CA ASP A 44 -13.61 -1.67 -17.08
C ASP A 44 -13.15 -1.65 -15.63
N SER A 45 -13.28 -2.78 -14.93
CA SER A 45 -12.74 -2.92 -13.58
C SER A 45 -11.23 -2.70 -13.55
N LEU A 46 -10.49 -3.14 -14.58
CA LEU A 46 -9.06 -2.84 -14.71
C LEU A 46 -8.82 -1.36 -15.05
N ARG A 47 -9.57 -0.82 -16.02
CA ARG A 47 -9.46 0.55 -16.51
C ARG A 47 -9.59 1.61 -15.41
N TYR A 48 -10.46 1.38 -14.43
CA TYR A 48 -10.72 2.34 -13.34
C TYR A 48 -10.06 1.97 -12.01
N GLN A 49 -9.19 0.94 -12.00
CA GLN A 49 -8.51 0.50 -10.78
C GLN A 49 -7.65 1.63 -10.18
N PRO A 50 -7.76 1.95 -8.89
CA PRO A 50 -6.89 2.96 -8.28
C PRO A 50 -5.42 2.53 -8.27
N VAL A 51 -4.53 3.47 -8.59
CA VAL A 51 -3.09 3.32 -8.35
C VAL A 51 -2.77 3.76 -6.92
N LEU A 52 -1.97 2.96 -6.22
CA LEU A 52 -1.60 3.24 -4.83
C LEU A 52 -0.17 3.78 -4.74
N TYR A 53 0.05 4.71 -3.83
CA TYR A 53 1.37 5.22 -3.48
C TYR A 53 2.12 4.24 -2.57
N SER A 54 3.31 3.81 -2.98
CA SER A 54 4.24 3.02 -2.17
C SER A 54 5.47 3.86 -1.82
N GLY A 55 5.53 4.33 -0.58
CA GLY A 55 6.70 4.97 0.02
C GLY A 55 7.38 4.08 1.07
N LYS A 56 8.56 4.52 1.56
CA LYS A 56 9.46 3.74 2.44
C LYS A 56 8.82 3.20 3.73
N ASN A 57 7.78 3.86 4.24
CA ASN A 57 7.14 3.55 5.53
C ASN A 57 5.70 3.00 5.41
N ASN A 58 5.22 2.74 4.19
CA ASN A 58 3.85 2.25 3.99
C ASN A 58 3.80 0.72 3.87
N CYS A 59 3.01 0.07 4.72
CA CYS A 59 2.71 -1.35 4.58
C CYS A 59 1.91 -1.60 3.30
N SER A 60 2.25 -2.67 2.58
CA SER A 60 1.48 -3.09 1.41
C SER A 60 0.25 -3.89 1.83
N HIS A 61 -0.82 -3.81 1.03
CA HIS A 61 -1.92 -4.78 1.13
C HIS A 61 -1.43 -6.19 0.74
N ALA A 62 -2.18 -7.22 1.10
CA ALA A 62 -1.87 -8.62 0.84
C ALA A 62 -3.07 -9.34 0.21
N ALA A 63 -2.86 -10.57 -0.27
CA ALA A 63 -3.95 -11.47 -0.61
C ALA A 63 -4.67 -11.91 0.68
N ALA A 64 -6.01 -11.84 0.70
CA ALA A 64 -6.83 -12.30 1.82
C ALA A 64 -7.13 -13.79 1.76
N ILE A 65 -7.03 -14.39 0.57
CA ILE A 65 -7.23 -15.82 0.34
C ILE A 65 -6.26 -16.30 -0.75
N TYR A 66 -5.74 -17.50 -0.59
CA TYR A 66 -4.78 -18.11 -1.51
C TYR A 66 -5.45 -19.13 -2.45
N LYS A 67 -4.75 -19.55 -3.51
CA LYS A 67 -5.27 -20.51 -4.51
C LYS A 67 -5.77 -21.82 -3.90
N ASN A 68 -5.15 -22.28 -2.81
CA ASN A 68 -5.56 -23.49 -2.07
C ASN A 68 -6.77 -23.26 -1.14
N GLY A 69 -7.33 -22.05 -1.12
CA GLY A 69 -8.45 -21.66 -0.26
C GLY A 69 -8.06 -21.36 1.18
N THR A 70 -6.78 -21.36 1.56
CA THR A 70 -6.37 -20.89 2.89
C THR A 70 -6.66 -19.38 3.00
N ILE A 71 -7.37 -18.97 4.05
CA ILE A 71 -7.53 -17.56 4.39
C ILE A 71 -6.24 -17.06 5.01
N ASN A 72 -5.82 -15.85 4.62
CA ASN A 72 -4.67 -15.21 5.20
C ASN A 72 -4.99 -14.79 6.66
N PRO A 73 -4.30 -15.35 7.68
CA PRO A 73 -4.55 -15.01 9.07
C PRO A 73 -3.92 -13.67 9.50
N GLY A 74 -3.21 -12.98 8.59
CA GLY A 74 -2.42 -11.79 8.90
C GLY A 74 -0.97 -12.12 9.29
N ILE A 75 -0.23 -11.11 9.78
CA ILE A 75 1.18 -11.27 10.15
C ILE A 75 1.36 -11.46 11.66
N THR A 76 2.40 -12.23 11.99
CA THR A 76 2.90 -12.29 13.36
C THR A 76 3.70 -11.01 13.70
N PRO A 77 3.86 -10.68 14.98
CA PRO A 77 4.37 -9.40 15.46
C PRO A 77 5.71 -8.90 14.94
N TYR A 78 6.54 -9.81 14.46
CA TYR A 78 7.95 -9.60 14.17
C TYR A 78 8.26 -9.68 12.67
N ALA A 79 7.24 -9.85 11.82
CA ALA A 79 7.41 -9.84 10.38
C ALA A 79 7.26 -8.41 9.84
N GLY A 80 8.22 -7.96 9.03
CA GLY A 80 8.13 -6.67 8.35
C GLY A 80 6.99 -6.67 7.32
N CYS A 81 6.24 -5.57 7.24
CA CYS A 81 5.16 -5.40 6.25
C CYS A 81 5.66 -4.89 4.88
N HIS A 82 6.99 -4.78 4.70
CA HIS A 82 7.63 -4.23 3.51
C HIS A 82 8.32 -5.30 2.64
N ASP A 83 8.29 -6.57 3.04
CA ASP A 83 9.02 -7.62 2.34
C ASP A 83 8.48 -7.80 0.91
N LYS A 84 9.39 -7.74 -0.08
CA LYS A 84 9.06 -7.80 -1.52
C LYS A 84 8.14 -8.98 -1.90
N PRO A 85 8.34 -10.22 -1.40
CA PRO A 85 7.45 -11.34 -1.72
C PRO A 85 5.99 -11.12 -1.31
N ARG A 86 5.76 -10.37 -0.22
CA ARG A 86 4.42 -10.06 0.27
C ARG A 86 3.71 -9.06 -0.62
N ARG A 87 4.43 -8.02 -1.06
CA ARG A 87 3.91 -7.03 -2.03
C ARG A 87 3.62 -7.68 -3.37
N ASP A 88 4.51 -8.53 -3.86
CA ASP A 88 4.35 -9.19 -5.16
C ASP A 88 3.24 -10.28 -5.10
N GLY A 89 2.96 -10.81 -3.90
CA GLY A 89 1.88 -11.74 -3.59
C GLY A 89 0.56 -11.11 -3.16
N ALA A 90 0.33 -9.82 -3.44
CA ALA A 90 -0.90 -9.13 -3.07
C ALA A 90 -2.01 -9.29 -4.13
N ASN A 91 -3.27 -9.30 -3.69
CA ASN A 91 -4.44 -9.16 -4.55
C ASN A 91 -5.23 -7.90 -4.18
N VAL A 92 -5.91 -7.33 -5.16
CA VAL A 92 -7.02 -6.39 -4.99
C VAL A 92 -8.29 -7.12 -5.41
N TYR A 93 -9.40 -6.93 -4.70
CA TYR A 93 -10.68 -7.52 -5.06
C TYR A 93 -11.62 -6.44 -5.58
N THR A 94 -12.48 -6.75 -6.56
CA THR A 94 -13.46 -5.76 -7.04
C THR A 94 -14.83 -6.34 -7.30
N ARG A 95 -15.86 -5.54 -7.02
CA ARG A 95 -17.25 -5.80 -7.42
C ARG A 95 -17.82 -4.51 -7.98
N LYS A 96 -18.53 -4.64 -9.10
CA LYS A 96 -19.18 -3.52 -9.77
C LYS A 96 -20.70 -3.61 -9.72
N ARG A 97 -21.34 -2.45 -9.83
CA ARG A 97 -22.80 -2.27 -10.03
C ARG A 97 -23.01 -1.16 -11.04
N CYS A 98 -23.77 -1.43 -12.09
CA CYS A 98 -24.13 -0.44 -13.11
C CYS A 98 -25.64 -0.30 -13.18
N ASN A 99 -26.13 0.93 -13.40
CA ASN A 99 -27.52 1.26 -13.68
C ASN A 99 -27.64 2.77 -13.99
N ASN A 100 -28.66 3.18 -14.76
CA ASN A 100 -28.97 4.59 -15.02
C ASN A 100 -27.78 5.39 -15.59
N GLY A 101 -27.01 4.76 -16.49
CA GLY A 101 -25.82 5.34 -17.11
C GLY A 101 -24.60 5.48 -16.17
N TRP A 102 -24.73 5.06 -14.92
CA TRP A 102 -23.67 5.02 -13.92
C TRP A 102 -23.12 3.60 -13.76
N CYS A 103 -21.82 3.51 -13.46
CA CYS A 103 -21.18 2.31 -12.95
C CYS A 103 -20.37 2.67 -11.70
N ALA A 104 -20.55 1.92 -10.62
CA ALA A 104 -19.72 1.98 -9.43
C ALA A 104 -18.82 0.75 -9.38
N TYR A 105 -17.50 0.96 -9.27
CA TYR A 105 -16.49 -0.09 -9.11
C TYR A 105 -15.90 0.05 -7.69
N MET A 106 -16.15 -0.93 -6.83
CA MET A 106 -15.59 -0.96 -5.48
C MET A 106 -14.36 -1.86 -5.46
N TYR A 107 -13.21 -1.29 -5.13
CA TYR A 107 -11.93 -1.96 -4.99
C TYR A 107 -11.62 -2.15 -3.52
N GLU A 108 -11.39 -3.38 -3.10
CA GLU A 108 -11.17 -3.74 -1.71
C GLU A 108 -9.75 -4.29 -1.48
N TYR A 109 -9.11 -3.80 -0.42
CA TYR A 109 -7.72 -4.04 -0.06
C TYR A 109 -7.65 -4.63 1.35
N TYR A 110 -6.96 -5.76 1.47
CA TYR A 110 -6.72 -6.42 2.75
C TYR A 110 -5.37 -6.02 3.33
N PHE A 111 -5.39 -5.42 4.51
CA PHE A 111 -4.20 -5.06 5.27
C PHE A 111 -4.04 -6.00 6.46
N GLU A 112 -2.89 -6.65 6.53
CA GLU A 112 -2.60 -7.65 7.55
C GLU A 112 -2.41 -7.01 8.93
N ALA A 113 -2.80 -7.76 9.95
CA ALA A 113 -2.62 -7.44 11.36
C ALA A 113 -1.14 -7.23 11.74
N SER A 114 -0.68 -6.00 12.01
CA SER A 114 0.69 -5.75 12.48
C SER A 114 0.73 -5.54 14.01
N LYS A 115 1.65 -6.17 14.77
CA LYS A 115 2.03 -5.59 16.08
C LYS A 115 2.92 -4.38 15.84
N PHE A 116 2.53 -3.24 16.39
CA PHE A 116 3.47 -2.16 16.64
C PHE A 116 4.05 -2.39 18.05
N LEU A 117 5.37 -2.32 18.21
CA LEU A 117 6.04 -2.50 19.50
C LEU A 117 5.32 -1.65 20.59
N GLY A 118 4.71 -2.33 21.57
CA GLY A 118 4.18 -1.70 22.78
C GLY A 118 2.71 -1.22 22.79
N LEU A 119 1.94 -1.28 21.68
CA LEU A 119 0.56 -0.76 21.63
C LEU A 119 -0.54 -1.79 21.32
N GLY A 120 -0.25 -3.08 21.47
CA GLY A 120 -1.22 -4.16 21.25
C GLY A 120 -1.33 -4.65 19.81
N LEU A 121 -2.10 -5.73 19.61
CA LEU A 121 -2.37 -6.33 18.31
C LEU A 121 -3.24 -5.38 17.48
N ARG A 122 -2.79 -4.94 16.29
CA ARG A 122 -3.74 -4.42 15.28
C ARG A 122 -4.38 -5.63 14.62
N GLU A 123 -5.70 -5.72 14.68
CA GLU A 123 -6.50 -6.67 13.90
C GLU A 123 -6.28 -6.42 12.39
N PRO A 124 -6.52 -7.41 11.51
CA PRO A 124 -6.51 -7.15 10.07
C PRO A 124 -7.54 -6.07 9.74
N LYS A 125 -7.37 -5.41 8.59
CA LYS A 125 -8.29 -4.39 8.10
C LYS A 125 -8.67 -4.63 6.66
N TRP A 126 -9.91 -4.28 6.37
CA TRP A 126 -10.42 -4.13 5.03
C TRP A 126 -10.66 -2.64 4.79
N GLU A 127 -10.15 -2.13 3.68
CA GLU A 127 -10.32 -0.75 3.25
C GLU A 127 -10.64 -0.76 1.77
N HIS A 128 -11.41 0.22 1.29
CA HIS A 128 -11.90 0.24 -0.07
C HIS A 128 -11.91 1.62 -0.70
N VAL A 129 -11.89 1.62 -2.02
CA VAL A 129 -12.09 2.80 -2.87
C VAL A 129 -13.24 2.48 -3.83
N VAL A 130 -14.24 3.33 -3.89
CA VAL A 130 -15.35 3.25 -4.84
C VAL A 130 -15.16 4.32 -5.91
N VAL A 131 -15.10 3.89 -7.16
CA VAL A 131 -14.98 4.75 -8.34
C VAL A 131 -16.31 4.75 -9.06
N PHE A 132 -16.97 5.90 -9.13
CA PHE A 132 -18.21 6.11 -9.86
C PHE A 132 -17.92 6.76 -11.20
N VAL A 133 -18.37 6.07 -12.25
CA VAL A 133 -18.16 6.41 -13.64
C VAL A 133 -19.50 6.70 -14.28
N LYS A 134 -19.56 7.78 -15.07
CA LYS A 134 -20.69 8.07 -15.95
C LYS A 134 -20.14 8.41 -17.32
N ASN A 135 -20.75 7.89 -18.38
CA ASN A 135 -20.31 8.14 -19.77
C ASN A 135 -18.82 7.85 -20.00
N ASN A 136 -18.31 6.74 -19.46
CA ASN A 136 -16.91 6.33 -19.54
C ASN A 136 -15.88 7.33 -18.96
N ALA A 137 -16.33 8.21 -18.05
CA ALA A 137 -15.47 9.13 -17.33
C ALA A 137 -15.73 9.04 -15.82
N ILE A 138 -14.66 9.03 -15.03
CA ILE A 138 -14.72 9.10 -13.58
C ILE A 138 -15.35 10.42 -13.17
N GLN A 139 -16.46 10.37 -12.44
CA GLN A 139 -17.15 11.57 -11.94
C GLN A 139 -16.99 11.74 -10.44
N HIS A 140 -16.84 10.63 -9.71
CA HIS A 140 -16.76 10.65 -8.26
C HIS A 140 -15.89 9.50 -7.77
N VAL A 141 -15.02 9.78 -6.80
CA VAL A 141 -14.26 8.76 -6.09
C VAL A 141 -14.47 8.95 -4.59
N ALA A 142 -14.75 7.86 -3.90
CA ALA A 142 -14.88 7.82 -2.46
C ALA A 142 -13.96 6.74 -1.89
N ALA A 143 -13.29 6.99 -0.77
CA ALA A 143 -12.40 6.01 -0.15
C ALA A 143 -12.63 5.92 1.34
N SER A 144 -12.54 4.71 1.88
CA SER A 144 -12.69 4.45 3.31
C SER A 144 -11.58 5.14 4.10
N ALA A 145 -11.99 5.87 5.13
CA ALA A 145 -11.07 6.56 6.03
C ALA A 145 -11.69 6.60 7.43
N LYS A 146 -11.19 5.75 8.34
CA LYS A 146 -11.61 5.68 9.76
C LYS A 146 -13.10 5.42 9.98
N GLY A 147 -13.71 4.58 9.15
CA GLY A 147 -15.15 4.29 9.23
C GLY A 147 -16.03 5.38 8.61
N GLU A 148 -15.43 6.40 8.00
CA GLU A 148 -16.11 7.37 7.14
C GLU A 148 -15.55 7.29 5.71
N TYR A 149 -15.93 8.27 4.86
CA TYR A 149 -15.44 8.40 3.50
C TYR A 149 -14.88 9.78 3.23
N ILE A 150 -13.66 9.80 2.70
CA ILE A 150 -13.17 10.94 1.93
C ILE A 150 -13.71 10.86 0.50
N ARG A 151 -14.00 12.00 -0.12
CA ARG A 151 -14.64 12.07 -1.44
C ARG A 151 -14.00 13.14 -2.31
N SER A 152 -13.93 12.89 -3.61
CA SER A 152 -13.45 13.85 -4.60
C SER A 152 -14.11 13.61 -5.96
N ASP A 153 -14.59 14.68 -6.59
CA ASP A 153 -15.08 14.67 -7.97
C ASP A 153 -13.94 14.90 -8.98
N LYS A 154 -12.77 15.33 -8.50
CA LYS A 154 -11.60 15.68 -9.30
C LYS A 154 -10.32 15.14 -8.66
N PRO A 155 -10.18 13.83 -8.44
CA PRO A 155 -8.94 13.25 -7.94
C PRO A 155 -7.82 13.43 -8.99
N LEU A 156 -6.57 13.40 -8.55
CA LEU A 156 -5.46 13.22 -9.48
C LEU A 156 -5.57 11.84 -10.13
N LEU A 157 -5.32 11.78 -11.44
CA LEU A 157 -5.35 10.56 -12.22
C LEU A 157 -3.97 10.26 -12.81
N GLN A 158 -3.60 8.99 -12.82
CA GLN A 158 -2.50 8.47 -13.63
C GLN A 158 -3.12 7.54 -14.68
N ASP A 159 -3.06 7.88 -15.96
CA ASP A 159 -3.61 7.05 -17.05
C ASP A 159 -5.05 6.56 -16.80
N SER A 160 -5.94 7.46 -16.34
CA SER A 160 -7.33 7.18 -15.93
C SER A 160 -7.51 6.42 -14.61
N HIS A 161 -6.44 6.13 -13.88
CA HIS A 161 -6.50 5.50 -12.56
C HIS A 161 -6.50 6.55 -11.44
N PRO A 162 -7.48 6.56 -10.53
CA PRO A 162 -7.44 7.41 -9.33
C PRO A 162 -6.19 7.18 -8.51
N MET A 163 -5.49 8.26 -8.17
CA MET A 163 -4.25 8.20 -7.41
C MET A 163 -4.54 8.29 -5.91
N MET A 164 -4.23 7.22 -5.19
CA MET A 164 -4.55 7.07 -3.77
C MET A 164 -3.31 6.81 -2.93
N VAL A 165 -3.35 7.24 -1.68
CA VAL A 165 -2.29 7.02 -0.68
C VAL A 165 -2.89 6.28 0.49
N TYR A 166 -2.30 5.14 0.86
CA TYR A 166 -2.61 4.49 2.12
C TYR A 166 -1.48 4.75 3.11
N GLN A 167 -1.74 5.54 4.15
CA GLN A 167 -0.70 5.92 5.11
C GLN A 167 -1.25 6.00 6.53
N GLN A 168 -0.34 5.90 7.50
CA GLN A 168 -0.65 6.27 8.88
C GLN A 168 -0.89 7.78 8.94
N ILE A 169 -2.03 8.18 9.51
CA ILE A 169 -2.32 9.59 9.68
C ILE A 169 -1.50 10.12 10.85
N ILE A 170 -0.75 11.20 10.61
CA ILE A 170 0.14 11.80 11.61
C ILE A 170 -0.68 12.13 12.88
N PHE A 171 -0.13 11.79 14.05
CA PHE A 171 -0.73 11.96 15.39
C PHE A 171 -1.94 11.07 15.73
N LEU A 172 -2.32 10.11 14.87
CA LEU A 172 -3.31 9.10 15.21
C LEU A 172 -2.76 7.68 14.98
N PRO A 173 -3.17 6.69 15.79
CA PRO A 173 -2.77 5.30 15.61
C PRO A 173 -3.49 4.64 14.41
N THR A 174 -4.25 5.39 13.60
CA THR A 174 -5.09 4.84 12.53
C THR A 174 -4.50 5.15 11.14
N GLN A 175 -4.40 4.09 10.33
CA GLN A 175 -4.16 4.16 8.88
C GLN A 175 -5.49 4.33 8.15
N GLY A 176 -5.46 4.92 6.96
CA GLY A 176 -6.62 5.07 6.08
C GLY A 176 -6.21 5.64 4.72
N PHE A 177 -7.15 5.63 3.78
CA PHE A 177 -6.92 6.24 2.47
C PHE A 177 -6.90 7.77 2.53
N GLN A 178 -6.11 8.34 1.63
CA GLN A 178 -6.05 9.75 1.27
C GLN A 178 -5.96 9.87 -0.25
N PHE A 179 -6.49 10.96 -0.80
CA PHE A 179 -6.21 11.29 -2.20
C PHE A 179 -4.75 11.71 -2.36
N ALA A 180 -4.13 11.35 -3.48
CA ALA A 180 -2.81 11.82 -3.80
C ALA A 180 -2.79 13.35 -4.00
N GLU A 181 -1.82 13.99 -3.37
CA GLU A 181 -1.43 15.38 -3.60
C GLU A 181 -0.18 15.48 -4.48
N LYS A 182 0.11 16.70 -4.99
CA LYS A 182 1.30 17.01 -5.82
C LYS A 182 2.62 16.51 -5.21
N LYS A 183 2.80 16.61 -3.89
CA LYS A 183 4.00 16.12 -3.19
C LYS A 183 4.29 14.64 -3.44
N HIS A 184 3.25 13.80 -3.54
CA HIS A 184 3.42 12.37 -3.81
C HIS A 184 3.88 12.14 -5.25
N VAL A 185 3.32 12.90 -6.21
CA VAL A 185 3.75 12.88 -7.61
C VAL A 185 5.23 13.26 -7.73
N GLU A 186 5.65 14.32 -7.04
CA GLU A 186 7.04 14.74 -7.00
C GLU A 186 7.97 13.70 -6.37
N MET A 187 7.54 13.05 -5.29
CA MET A 187 8.31 11.97 -4.65
C MET A 187 8.53 10.78 -5.59
N VAL A 188 7.53 10.42 -6.40
CA VAL A 188 7.69 9.39 -7.43
C VAL A 188 8.63 9.86 -8.55
N LYS A 189 8.49 11.11 -9.03
CA LYS A 189 9.38 11.68 -10.04
C LYS A 189 10.85 11.73 -9.60
N LYS A 190 11.09 12.00 -8.31
CA LYS A 190 12.43 12.01 -7.69
C LYS A 190 12.98 10.60 -7.40
N GLY A 191 12.28 9.53 -7.80
CA GLY A 191 12.70 8.15 -7.56
C GLY A 191 12.61 7.68 -6.11
N ARG A 192 11.93 8.43 -5.23
CA ARG A 192 11.84 8.14 -3.79
C ARG A 192 10.62 7.32 -3.40
N ALA A 193 9.70 7.13 -4.33
CA ALA A 193 8.49 6.35 -4.18
C ALA A 193 8.04 5.81 -5.53
N LYS A 194 6.98 5.00 -5.54
CA LYS A 194 6.37 4.51 -6.77
C LYS A 194 4.85 4.42 -6.67
N TRP A 195 4.19 4.59 -7.80
CA TRP A 195 2.81 4.16 -7.99
C TRP A 195 2.79 2.66 -8.30
N TYR A 196 1.81 1.95 -7.77
CA TYR A 196 1.62 0.54 -8.05
C TYR A 196 0.15 0.16 -8.12
N MET A 197 -0.15 -0.84 -8.95
CA MET A 197 -1.44 -1.53 -8.99
C MET A 197 -1.21 -2.98 -8.59
N GLY A 198 -2.13 -3.55 -7.81
CA GLY A 198 -2.11 -4.96 -7.45
C GLY A 198 -2.91 -5.79 -8.43
N ASP A 199 -2.64 -7.10 -8.47
CA ASP A 199 -3.40 -8.04 -9.30
C ASP A 199 -4.88 -8.04 -8.89
N LEU A 200 -5.74 -7.66 -9.84
CA LEU A 200 -7.15 -7.46 -9.61
C LEU A 200 -7.96 -8.73 -9.85
N VAL A 201 -8.74 -9.13 -8.85
CA VAL A 201 -9.68 -10.25 -8.90
C VAL A 201 -11.10 -9.70 -8.87
N GLY A 202 -11.81 -9.80 -9.98
CA GLY A 202 -13.21 -9.42 -10.09
C GLY A 202 -14.13 -10.40 -9.35
N TRP A 203 -15.30 -9.92 -8.93
CA TRP A 203 -16.30 -10.71 -8.21
C TRP A 203 -16.71 -11.97 -8.97
N HIS A 204 -16.78 -11.91 -10.30
CA HIS A 204 -17.06 -13.06 -11.17
C HIS A 204 -15.78 -13.70 -11.74
N GLY A 205 -14.61 -13.17 -11.39
CA GLY A 205 -13.30 -13.69 -11.80
C GLY A 205 -12.62 -14.58 -10.77
N PHE A 206 -13.26 -14.85 -9.63
CA PHE A 206 -12.76 -15.85 -8.69
C PHE A 206 -12.65 -17.23 -9.37
N PRO A 207 -11.59 -18.01 -9.09
CA PRO A 207 -11.40 -19.34 -9.67
C PRO A 207 -12.58 -20.31 -9.49
N SER A 208 -13.35 -20.17 -8.40
CA SER A 208 -14.58 -20.91 -8.22
C SER A 208 -15.59 -20.14 -7.36
N PRO A 209 -16.91 -20.41 -7.50
CA PRO A 209 -17.93 -19.86 -6.62
C PRO A 209 -17.71 -20.19 -5.15
N GLU A 210 -17.18 -21.38 -4.84
CA GLU A 210 -16.88 -21.83 -3.48
C GLU A 210 -15.74 -21.02 -2.86
N LEU A 211 -14.71 -20.71 -3.64
CA LEU A 211 -13.58 -19.91 -3.17
C LEU A 211 -14.01 -18.46 -2.88
N ARG A 212 -14.83 -17.88 -3.77
CA ARG A 212 -15.46 -16.58 -3.55
C ARG A 212 -16.31 -16.57 -2.29
N LYS A 213 -17.20 -17.56 -2.16
CA LYS A 213 -18.08 -17.72 -0.99
C LYS A 213 -17.26 -17.84 0.28
N LYS A 214 -16.19 -18.65 0.26
CA LYS A 214 -15.30 -18.85 1.41
C LYS A 214 -14.70 -17.54 1.89
N LEU A 215 -14.23 -16.68 0.98
CA LEU A 215 -13.74 -15.35 1.36
C LEU A 215 -14.88 -14.46 1.85
N SER A 216 -15.98 -14.39 1.10
CA SER A 216 -17.06 -13.43 1.36
C SER A 216 -17.88 -13.71 2.62
N THR A 217 -17.84 -14.95 3.12
CA THR A 217 -18.51 -15.34 4.37
C THR A 217 -17.54 -15.58 5.52
N HIS A 218 -16.24 -15.30 5.34
CA HIS A 218 -15.27 -15.47 6.42
C HIS A 218 -15.44 -14.38 7.48
N ASP A 219 -15.38 -14.77 8.76
CA ASP A 219 -15.40 -13.85 9.88
C ASP A 219 -13.98 -13.31 10.13
N PHE A 220 -13.77 -12.04 9.78
CA PHE A 220 -12.51 -11.32 10.04
C PHE A 220 -12.55 -10.52 11.36
N GLY A 221 -13.44 -10.88 12.28
CA GLY A 221 -13.63 -10.17 13.55
C GLY A 221 -14.26 -8.80 13.33
N LYS A 222 -13.57 -7.72 13.72
CA LYS A 222 -14.09 -6.36 13.52
C LYS A 222 -13.96 -5.86 12.09
N ALA A 223 -13.06 -6.47 11.30
CA ALA A 223 -12.91 -6.12 9.89
C ALA A 223 -14.06 -6.74 9.08
N LYS A 224 -14.57 -6.00 8.12
CA LYS A 224 -15.71 -6.42 7.29
C LYS A 224 -15.28 -6.41 5.83
N PHE A 225 -15.59 -7.49 5.11
CA PHE A 225 -15.37 -7.57 3.67
C PHE A 225 -16.58 -6.97 2.94
N HIS A 226 -16.41 -5.78 2.40
CA HIS A 226 -17.49 -4.93 1.87
C HIS A 226 -18.00 -5.35 0.48
N LEU A 227 -17.26 -6.19 -0.27
CA LEU A 227 -17.79 -6.79 -1.50
C LEU A 227 -18.84 -7.88 -1.24
N ALA A 228 -19.00 -8.38 0.00
CA ALA A 228 -19.99 -9.39 0.34
C ALA A 228 -21.43 -8.89 0.12
N ASP A 229 -22.36 -9.81 -0.14
CA ASP A 229 -23.73 -9.47 -0.56
C ASP A 229 -24.47 -8.55 0.44
N GLU A 230 -24.32 -8.79 1.74
CA GLU A 230 -24.97 -8.00 2.79
C GLU A 230 -24.46 -6.55 2.86
N PRO A 231 -23.14 -6.28 3.01
CA PRO A 231 -22.65 -4.91 3.13
C PRO A 231 -22.58 -4.14 1.81
N PHE A 232 -22.54 -4.80 0.65
CA PHE A 232 -22.18 -4.16 -0.62
C PHE A 232 -23.05 -2.95 -0.96
N ALA A 233 -24.38 -3.11 -0.94
CA ALA A 233 -25.30 -2.06 -1.34
C ALA A 233 -25.25 -0.84 -0.40
N LYS A 234 -25.22 -1.09 0.92
CA LYS A 234 -25.08 -0.02 1.92
C LYS A 234 -23.76 0.73 1.80
N THR A 235 -22.68 -0.01 1.50
CA THR A 235 -21.35 0.57 1.29
C THR A 235 -21.33 1.49 0.08
N LEU A 236 -22.01 1.11 -1.02
CA LEU A 236 -22.18 1.97 -2.19
C LEU A 236 -22.96 3.25 -1.87
N GLU A 237 -24.04 3.15 -1.09
CA GLU A 237 -24.86 4.29 -0.68
C GLU A 237 -24.05 5.29 0.16
N GLU A 238 -23.32 4.81 1.16
CA GLU A 238 -22.45 5.63 1.98
C GLU A 238 -21.34 6.28 1.14
N ALA A 239 -20.71 5.52 0.23
CA ALA A 239 -19.67 6.03 -0.66
C ALA A 239 -20.19 7.14 -1.58
N ALA A 240 -21.32 6.90 -2.25
CA ALA A 240 -21.94 7.83 -3.20
C ALA A 240 -22.34 9.16 -2.53
N GLY A 241 -22.94 9.08 -1.34
CA GLY A 241 -23.56 10.22 -0.69
C GLY A 241 -24.54 10.92 -1.65
N LYS A 242 -24.43 12.26 -1.75
CA LYS A 242 -25.28 13.07 -2.65
C LYS A 242 -24.66 13.34 -4.03
N ASN A 243 -23.46 12.82 -4.31
CA ASN A 243 -22.66 13.23 -5.48
C ASN A 243 -22.87 12.33 -6.71
N VAL A 244 -23.68 11.27 -6.58
CA VAL A 244 -23.96 10.31 -7.65
C VAL A 244 -25.47 10.24 -7.91
N PRO A 245 -26.10 11.35 -8.36
CA PRO A 245 -27.55 11.41 -8.49
C PRO A 245 -28.07 10.40 -9.52
N GLY A 246 -29.14 9.70 -9.15
CA GLY A 246 -29.82 8.72 -10.00
C GLY A 246 -29.21 7.32 -9.97
N PHE A 247 -28.05 7.10 -9.34
CA PHE A 247 -27.50 5.76 -9.17
C PHE A 247 -28.27 4.97 -8.10
N ASN A 248 -28.78 3.81 -8.48
CA ASN A 248 -29.45 2.89 -7.57
C ASN A 248 -28.41 1.97 -6.93
N CYS A 249 -28.18 2.15 -5.63
CA CYS A 249 -27.20 1.37 -4.89
C CYS A 249 -27.66 -0.07 -4.59
N GLN A 250 -28.88 -0.48 -4.92
CA GLN A 250 -29.45 -1.79 -4.58
C GLN A 250 -29.61 -2.72 -5.78
N MET A 251 -29.64 -2.18 -7.00
CA MET A 251 -29.99 -2.94 -8.20
C MET A 251 -28.94 -2.81 -9.28
N ASP A 252 -28.67 -3.91 -9.97
CA ASP A 252 -27.90 -3.89 -11.22
C ASP A 252 -28.86 -3.60 -12.39
N GLU A 253 -28.31 -3.12 -13.50
CA GLU A 253 -29.04 -2.84 -14.73
C GLU A 253 -29.69 -4.13 -15.25
N THR A 254 -31.01 -4.08 -15.49
CA THR A 254 -31.74 -5.18 -16.10
C THR A 254 -31.95 -4.89 -17.59
N PRO A 255 -32.12 -5.92 -18.44
CA PRO A 255 -32.42 -5.73 -19.86
C PRO A 255 -33.67 -4.86 -20.13
N ASP A 256 -34.57 -4.77 -19.15
CA ASP A 256 -35.81 -4.00 -19.23
C ASP A 256 -35.65 -2.53 -18.79
N MET A 257 -34.48 -2.14 -18.26
CA MET A 257 -34.19 -0.75 -17.94
C MET A 257 -33.85 0.02 -19.23
N PRO A 258 -34.43 1.22 -19.44
CA PRO A 258 -34.17 1.98 -20.64
C PRO A 258 -32.69 2.38 -20.71
N GLU A 259 -31.95 1.81 -21.67
CA GLU A 259 -30.60 2.24 -22.01
C GLU A 259 -30.62 3.74 -22.34
N GLU A 260 -30.01 4.56 -21.48
CA GLU A 260 -29.73 5.94 -21.83
C GLU A 260 -28.67 5.92 -22.94
N LYS A 261 -29.12 6.07 -24.21
CA LYS A 261 -28.25 6.02 -25.41
C LYS A 261 -27.03 6.92 -25.22
N GLN A 262 -25.88 6.29 -24.99
CA GLN A 262 -24.60 6.97 -24.88
C GLN A 262 -24.26 7.59 -26.24
N LYS A 263 -24.23 8.92 -26.32
CA LYS A 263 -23.74 9.61 -27.52
C LYS A 263 -22.22 9.47 -27.57
N GLU A 264 -21.72 8.65 -28.49
CA GLU A 264 -20.31 8.62 -28.89
C GLU A 264 -19.84 10.02 -29.32
N LYS A 265 -19.06 10.66 -28.46
CA LYS A 265 -18.04 11.64 -28.86
C LYS A 265 -16.84 11.46 -27.93
N VAL A 266 -16.08 10.39 -28.15
CA VAL A 266 -14.71 10.30 -27.63
C VAL A 266 -13.85 11.23 -28.49
N LYS A 267 -13.74 12.49 -28.06
CA LYS A 267 -12.66 13.37 -28.54
C LYS A 267 -11.46 13.05 -27.66
N SER A 268 -10.40 12.53 -28.28
CA SER A 268 -9.08 12.32 -27.69
C SER A 268 -8.74 13.47 -26.74
N GLN A 269 -8.60 13.17 -25.44
CA GLN A 269 -8.23 14.17 -24.45
C GLN A 269 -6.82 14.67 -24.75
N GLU A 270 -6.73 15.97 -24.98
CA GLU A 270 -5.52 16.71 -25.25
C GLU A 270 -4.54 16.60 -24.08
N LYS A 271 -3.29 16.36 -24.45
CA LYS A 271 -2.08 16.42 -23.64
C LYS A 271 -1.97 17.84 -23.08
N TYR A 272 -2.19 18.03 -21.77
CA TYR A 272 -1.85 19.30 -21.13
C TYR A 272 -0.39 19.26 -20.70
N GLU A 273 0.48 19.87 -21.52
CA GLU A 273 1.77 20.39 -21.09
C GLU A 273 1.53 21.57 -20.13
N VAL A 274 2.20 21.54 -18.98
CA VAL A 274 2.19 22.64 -18.03
C VAL A 274 3.09 23.75 -18.58
N GLN A 275 2.51 24.83 -19.07
CA GLN A 275 3.23 26.09 -19.27
C GLN A 275 3.28 26.85 -17.94
N GLU A 276 4.50 27.15 -17.49
CA GLU A 276 4.78 28.16 -16.47
C GLU A 276 4.35 29.53 -16.98
N ASN A 277 3.72 30.35 -16.12
CA ASN A 277 3.74 31.80 -16.27
C ASN A 277 3.69 32.46 -14.90
N GLU A 278 4.75 33.21 -14.62
CA GLU A 278 4.91 34.11 -13.48
C GLU A 278 4.12 35.42 -13.69
N GLN A 279 3.61 35.94 -12.56
CA GLN A 279 3.30 37.34 -12.22
C GLN A 279 2.67 38.30 -13.26
N LYS A 280 1.49 38.86 -12.90
CA LYS A 280 1.40 40.26 -12.38
C LYS A 280 -0.03 40.65 -11.99
N SER A 281 -0.12 41.29 -10.83
CA SER A 281 -1.25 42.08 -10.34
C SER A 281 -1.34 43.42 -11.04
N GLU A 282 -2.54 43.89 -11.40
CA GLU A 282 -2.87 45.31 -11.47
C GLU A 282 -4.40 45.55 -11.37
N ASN A 283 -4.73 46.70 -10.77
CA ASN A 283 -6.01 47.09 -10.17
C ASN A 283 -7.11 47.48 -11.17
N ILE A 284 -8.39 47.31 -10.79
CA ILE A 284 -9.49 48.21 -11.18
C ILE A 284 -10.43 48.42 -9.98
N GLU A 285 -10.66 49.70 -9.64
CA GLU A 285 -11.55 50.21 -8.60
C GLU A 285 -13.05 50.13 -8.96
N GLU A 286 -13.83 49.68 -7.98
CA GLU A 286 -15.09 50.21 -7.43
C GLU A 286 -16.13 50.94 -8.32
N LYS A 287 -17.40 50.46 -8.29
CA LYS A 287 -18.53 51.15 -7.61
C LYS A 287 -19.87 50.40 -7.61
N ASP A 288 -20.45 50.36 -6.40
CA ASP A 288 -21.87 50.51 -6.00
C ASP A 288 -22.92 49.44 -6.39
N SER A 289 -23.82 48.95 -5.52
CA SER A 289 -24.29 49.44 -4.21
C SER A 289 -25.06 48.36 -3.40
N ASN A 290 -24.97 48.48 -2.06
CA ASN A 290 -25.91 48.05 -1.01
C ASN A 290 -26.37 46.59 -0.88
N LYS A 291 -25.81 45.87 0.11
CA LYS A 291 -26.53 45.62 1.38
C LYS A 291 -25.56 45.16 2.49
N LYS A 292 -25.37 46.04 3.47
CA LYS A 292 -24.52 45.86 4.66
C LYS A 292 -25.32 45.14 5.73
N PHE A 293 -25.00 43.87 6.02
CA PHE A 293 -25.27 43.20 7.30
C PHE A 293 -24.21 42.08 7.48
N ASP A 294 -23.52 42.14 8.63
CA ASP A 294 -22.59 41.17 9.22
C ASP A 294 -21.24 40.87 8.52
N ILE A 295 -20.26 41.77 8.69
CA ILE A 295 -18.84 41.55 8.29
C ILE A 295 -17.90 41.32 9.48
N ASN A 296 -18.25 41.65 10.72
CA ASN A 296 -17.31 41.58 11.85
C ASN A 296 -17.07 40.18 12.46
N GLU A 297 -17.81 39.14 12.05
CA GLU A 297 -17.60 37.76 12.55
C GLU A 297 -16.89 36.83 11.54
N LYS A 298 -16.77 37.25 10.27
CA LYS A 298 -16.14 36.45 9.21
C LYS A 298 -14.64 36.77 9.01
N GLN A 299 -14.22 38.02 9.20
CA GLN A 299 -12.80 38.39 9.06
C GLN A 299 -11.93 37.78 10.17
N ASN A 300 -12.41 37.78 11.42
CA ASN A 300 -11.69 37.24 12.58
C ASN A 300 -11.53 35.69 12.55
N LYS A 301 -12.34 34.99 11.76
CA LYS A 301 -12.26 33.52 11.54
C LYS A 301 -11.36 33.14 10.36
N GLN A 302 -11.12 34.06 9.44
CA GLN A 302 -10.30 33.84 8.25
C GLN A 302 -8.83 34.17 8.55
N GLU A 303 -8.55 35.26 9.27
CA GLU A 303 -7.20 35.61 9.73
C GLU A 303 -6.64 34.55 10.70
N LYS A 304 -7.45 34.06 11.66
CA LYS A 304 -7.03 32.96 12.55
C LYS A 304 -6.81 31.62 11.81
N LYS A 305 -7.46 31.40 10.67
CA LYS A 305 -7.25 30.19 9.84
C LYS A 305 -5.99 30.28 8.99
N GLU A 306 -5.63 31.49 8.56
CA GLU A 306 -4.42 31.74 7.78
C GLU A 306 -3.18 31.74 8.67
N GLU A 307 -3.26 32.32 9.87
CA GLU A 307 -2.20 32.28 10.89
C GLU A 307 -1.92 30.84 11.36
N TYR A 308 -2.96 30.03 11.61
CA TYR A 308 -2.79 28.62 11.98
C TYR A 308 -2.17 27.78 10.85
N LYS A 309 -2.51 28.06 9.59
CA LYS A 309 -1.92 27.39 8.43
C LYS A 309 -0.46 27.79 8.22
N GLU A 310 -0.09 29.03 8.50
CA GLU A 310 1.28 29.50 8.35
C GLU A 310 2.19 28.97 9.47
N GLU A 311 1.68 28.86 10.70
CA GLU A 311 2.38 28.18 11.79
C GLU A 311 2.54 26.68 11.55
N GLU A 312 1.52 26.00 11.03
CA GLU A 312 1.61 24.58 10.66
C GLU A 312 2.63 24.35 9.52
N LYS A 313 2.67 25.25 8.54
CA LYS A 313 3.67 25.20 7.46
C LYS A 313 5.09 25.40 7.99
N LYS A 314 5.31 26.39 8.87
CA LYS A 314 6.62 26.63 9.49
C LYS A 314 7.06 25.45 10.37
N LYS A 315 6.16 24.82 11.12
CA LYS A 315 6.46 23.63 11.94
C LYS A 315 6.76 22.40 11.08
N PHE A 316 6.09 22.25 9.94
CA PHE A 316 6.37 21.18 8.97
C PHE A 316 7.75 21.37 8.31
N ASP A 317 8.06 22.58 7.85
CA ASP A 317 9.35 22.90 7.21
C ASP A 317 10.53 22.71 8.17
N ILE A 318 10.36 22.99 9.47
CA ILE A 318 11.37 22.72 10.51
C ILE A 318 11.59 21.22 10.69
N LYS A 319 10.50 20.43 10.69
CA LYS A 319 10.57 18.98 10.89
C LYS A 319 11.16 18.23 9.69
N GLU A 320 10.86 18.70 8.47
CA GLU A 320 11.50 18.19 7.25
C GLU A 320 13.01 18.45 7.27
N LYS A 321 13.44 19.65 7.70
CA LYS A 321 14.87 19.97 7.88
C LYS A 321 15.55 19.14 8.97
N GLU A 322 14.84 18.74 10.04
CA GLU A 322 15.37 17.85 11.07
C GLU A 322 15.48 16.39 10.59
N GLU A 323 14.55 15.94 9.74
CA GLU A 323 14.62 14.62 9.09
C GLU A 323 15.71 14.55 8.02
N GLU A 324 15.91 15.62 7.23
CA GLU A 324 17.05 15.76 6.30
C GLU A 324 18.38 15.66 7.04
N LYS A 325 18.54 16.40 8.15
CA LYS A 325 19.76 16.32 8.97
C LYS A 325 20.00 14.94 9.57
N LYS A 326 18.95 14.23 9.97
CA LYS A 326 19.09 12.85 10.46
C LYS A 326 19.47 11.88 9.35
N PHE A 327 18.92 12.08 8.15
CA PHE A 327 19.25 11.27 6.98
C PHE A 327 20.72 11.47 6.55
N ASP A 328 21.19 12.72 6.48
CA ASP A 328 22.59 13.03 6.18
C ASP A 328 23.53 12.41 7.21
N ILE A 329 23.15 12.38 8.49
CA ILE A 329 23.93 11.73 9.55
C ILE A 329 23.95 10.20 9.38
N GLU A 330 22.82 9.56 9.07
CA GLU A 330 22.74 8.11 8.87
C GLU A 330 23.49 7.63 7.62
N GLU A 331 23.48 8.42 6.54
CA GLU A 331 24.23 8.12 5.31
C GLU A 331 25.74 8.27 5.56
N ASN A 332 26.17 9.35 6.22
CA ASN A 332 27.57 9.54 6.63
C ASN A 332 28.09 8.49 7.64
N VAL A 333 27.21 7.88 8.45
CA VAL A 333 27.58 6.78 9.36
C VAL A 333 27.75 5.47 8.59
N LYS A 334 26.90 5.20 7.59
CA LYS A 334 27.02 4.01 6.74
C LYS A 334 28.25 4.05 5.86
N ASP A 335 28.57 5.19 5.27
CA ASP A 335 29.77 5.35 4.45
C ASP A 335 31.03 5.10 5.30
N LYS A 336 31.06 5.58 6.55
CA LYS A 336 32.16 5.31 7.50
C LYS A 336 32.24 3.86 7.99
N GLU A 337 31.12 3.13 8.04
CA GLU A 337 31.11 1.71 8.39
C GLU A 337 31.52 0.82 7.20
N GLU A 338 31.25 1.25 5.96
CA GLU A 338 31.71 0.57 4.75
C GLU A 338 33.20 0.79 4.52
N ASP A 339 33.73 2.00 4.76
CA ASP A 339 35.17 2.29 4.72
C ASP A 339 35.95 1.44 5.74
N LYS A 340 35.48 1.33 6.98
CA LYS A 340 36.11 0.46 8.01
C LYS A 340 36.11 -1.02 7.65
N LYS A 341 35.08 -1.52 6.96
CA LYS A 341 35.04 -2.91 6.46
C LYS A 341 35.91 -3.13 5.23
N GLY A 342 36.23 -2.07 4.49
CA GLY A 342 37.23 -2.09 3.42
C GLY A 342 38.63 -2.27 4.00
N ASP A 343 38.97 -1.47 5.01
CA ASP A 343 40.29 -1.48 5.66
C ASP A 343 40.57 -2.82 6.38
N GLU A 344 39.60 -3.38 7.13
CA GLU A 344 39.76 -4.69 7.81
C GLU A 344 39.99 -5.85 6.81
N LYS A 345 39.47 -5.75 5.58
CA LYS A 345 39.67 -6.77 4.54
C LYS A 345 41.01 -6.64 3.81
N GLU A 346 41.60 -5.44 3.77
CA GLU A 346 42.96 -5.26 3.25
C GLU A 346 44.01 -5.73 4.26
N ASP A 347 43.76 -5.54 5.56
CA ASP A 347 44.63 -6.03 6.63
C ASP A 347 44.64 -7.57 6.73
N GLU A 348 43.48 -8.25 6.60
CA GLU A 348 43.44 -9.72 6.55
C GLU A 348 44.19 -10.27 5.32
N LYS A 349 44.09 -9.61 4.16
CA LYS A 349 44.84 -10.01 2.95
C LYS A 349 46.35 -9.81 3.11
N GLN A 350 46.81 -8.74 3.77
CA GLN A 350 48.24 -8.57 4.05
C GLN A 350 48.76 -9.60 5.06
N PHE A 351 47.94 -10.02 6.02
CA PHE A 351 48.33 -11.04 7.00
C PHE A 351 48.49 -12.43 6.37
N ASP A 352 47.60 -12.81 5.47
CA ASP A 352 47.68 -14.10 4.75
C ASP A 352 48.87 -14.16 3.76
N ILE A 353 49.18 -13.05 3.07
CA ILE A 353 50.35 -12.98 2.16
C ILE A 353 51.68 -13.09 2.95
N LYS A 354 51.72 -12.62 4.20
CA LYS A 354 52.90 -12.72 5.06
C LYS A 354 53.10 -14.14 5.59
N LYS A 355 52.00 -14.82 5.92
CA LYS A 355 52.02 -16.21 6.39
C LYS A 355 52.45 -17.21 5.32
N GLN A 356 52.07 -16.97 4.06
CA GLN A 356 52.52 -17.77 2.91
C GLN A 356 54.02 -17.61 2.58
N LYS A 357 54.64 -16.48 2.96
CA LYS A 357 56.09 -16.26 2.74
C LYS A 357 56.97 -16.88 3.82
N ASP A 358 56.41 -17.21 4.98
CA ASP A 358 57.14 -17.83 6.09
C ASP A 358 57.07 -19.38 6.05
N GLU A 359 56.22 -19.97 5.22
CA GLU A 359 56.14 -21.42 4.99
C GLU A 359 57.03 -21.92 3.82
N ASP A 360 57.58 -21.02 3.01
CA ASP A 360 58.43 -21.32 1.83
C ASP A 360 59.94 -21.01 2.06
N LYS A 361 60.41 -20.97 3.32
CA LYS A 361 61.81 -20.71 3.67
C LYS A 361 62.49 -21.79 4.49
#